data_AF-A0A1N6QZQ4-F1
#
_entry.id   AF-A0A1N6QZQ4-F1
#
_cell.length_a   1.000
_cell.length_b   1.000
_cell.length_c   1.000
_cell.angle_alpha   90.00
_cell.angle_beta   90.00
_cell.angle_gamma   90.00
#
_symmetry.space_group_name_H-M   'P 1'
#
loop_
_entity.id
_entity.type
_entity.pdbx_description
1 polymer ?
#
loop_
_entity_poly.entity_id
_entity_poly.type
_entity_poly.pdbx_seq_one_letter_code
_entity_poly.pdbx_strand_id
1 'polypeptide(L)'
;MKIKILLIFLFFVNAVKAQITEKITIPNGIVYHYADDKINEKVKKLLTESLTNTNSYDVLGNNLIIGPTLWKRFKNIENLKSIPDSLIFYIDDVEIEGKMAKKPDDSKKIWNEFKKEVSGNYQIRKANEDELKYYWSTISFDIEEPLFILQTENQRYILNFLKKNQTLFWLDEFPYKNSYNNPIDNGTYTTEGTIKTYKNGNEVYVTDKGNRETKLEKVIFLTGDSELKANSSIEDIKSVIDKTNKIFEKLFKNSKREGKIMVQFELGKKKNDIQFAVKDDLDLEIMKEFEKQVNEEKYPNSKKDTIKFQLLYKVNSYNETE
;
A
#
# COMPACT_ATOMS: atom_id res chain seq x y z
N MET A 1 5.13 48.79 -44.98
CA MET A 1 5.07 48.97 -43.51
C MET A 1 4.03 48.10 -42.78
N LYS A 2 3.53 47.00 -43.39
CA LYS A 2 2.49 46.12 -42.78
C LYS A 2 2.99 44.72 -42.38
N ILE A 3 4.21 44.34 -42.76
CA ILE A 3 4.80 43.02 -42.46
C ILE A 3 5.56 43.00 -41.12
N LYS A 4 6.01 44.15 -40.61
CA LYS A 4 6.75 44.21 -39.33
C LYS A 4 5.87 44.08 -38.08
N ILE A 5 4.55 44.33 -38.18
CA ILE A 5 3.62 44.20 -37.03
C ILE A 5 3.18 42.75 -36.81
N LEU A 6 3.14 41.93 -37.87
CA LEU A 6 2.72 40.52 -37.78
C LEU A 6 3.76 39.64 -37.05
N LEU A 7 5.05 39.96 -37.22
CA LEU A 7 6.16 39.25 -36.55
C LEU A 7 6.24 39.53 -35.04
N ILE A 8 5.74 40.68 -34.58
CA ILE A 8 5.69 41.01 -33.14
C ILE A 8 4.52 40.28 -32.46
N PHE A 9 3.42 40.00 -33.18
CA PHE A 9 2.29 39.26 -32.62
C PHE A 9 2.57 37.76 -32.48
N LEU A 10 3.39 37.17 -33.36
CA LEU A 10 3.81 35.76 -33.29
C LEU A 10 4.79 35.46 -32.14
N PHE A 11 5.46 36.48 -31.58
CA PHE A 11 6.34 36.30 -30.42
C PHE A 11 5.60 36.31 -29.07
N PHE A 12 4.37 36.83 -29.00
CA PHE A 12 3.59 36.83 -27.75
C PHE A 12 2.76 35.55 -27.51
N VAL A 13 2.55 34.70 -28.51
CA VAL A 13 1.70 33.50 -28.35
C VAL A 13 2.42 32.35 -27.63
N ASN A 14 3.74 32.42 -27.43
CA ASN A 14 4.51 31.36 -26.74
C ASN A 14 4.84 31.67 -25.27
N ALA A 15 4.34 32.77 -24.69
CA ALA A 15 4.72 33.21 -23.34
C ALA A 15 3.72 32.82 -22.23
N VAL A 16 2.76 31.92 -22.49
CA VAL A 16 1.87 31.39 -21.45
C VAL A 16 1.81 29.88 -21.53
N LYS A 17 2.95 29.21 -21.26
CA LYS A 17 2.86 27.93 -20.56
C LYS A 17 2.45 28.26 -19.13
N ALA A 18 1.14 28.42 -18.90
CA ALA A 18 0.61 28.26 -17.56
C ALA A 18 1.11 26.88 -17.09
N GLN A 19 2.04 26.86 -16.14
CA GLN A 19 2.44 25.61 -15.51
C GLN A 19 1.17 25.09 -14.84
N ILE A 20 0.60 24.04 -15.41
CA ILE A 20 -0.50 23.32 -14.79
C ILE A 20 0.15 22.59 -13.63
N THR A 21 -0.01 23.13 -12.42
CA THR A 21 0.36 22.43 -11.19
C THR A 21 -0.35 21.08 -11.21
N GLU A 22 0.42 20.00 -11.21
CA GLU A 22 -0.11 18.65 -11.14
C GLU A 22 -0.84 18.49 -9.81
N LYS A 23 -2.17 18.58 -9.82
CA LYS A 23 -2.99 18.50 -8.62
C LYS A 23 -3.16 17.04 -8.23
N ILE A 24 -2.94 16.75 -6.96
CA ILE A 24 -3.20 15.44 -6.35
C ILE A 24 -4.46 15.46 -5.50
N THR A 25 -5.06 14.29 -5.29
CA THR A 25 -6.15 14.11 -4.34
C THR A 25 -5.58 14.07 -2.93
N ILE A 26 -5.92 15.07 -2.10
CA ILE A 26 -5.50 15.14 -0.71
C ILE A 26 -6.56 14.44 0.16
N PRO A 27 -6.18 13.42 0.96
CA PRO A 27 -7.10 12.77 1.90
C PRO A 27 -7.72 13.75 2.92
N ASN A 28 -8.94 13.47 3.35
CA ASN A 28 -9.58 14.22 4.43
C ASN A 28 -8.73 14.16 5.71
N GLY A 29 -8.55 15.32 6.36
CA GLY A 29 -7.81 15.44 7.62
C GLY A 29 -6.30 15.61 7.48
N ILE A 30 -5.76 15.58 6.26
CA ILE A 30 -4.34 15.89 5.99
C ILE A 30 -4.19 17.37 5.69
N VAL A 31 -3.26 18.04 6.37
CA VAL A 31 -2.85 19.41 6.04
C VAL A 31 -1.71 19.34 5.03
N TYR A 32 -1.93 19.90 3.84
CA TYR A 32 -1.02 19.81 2.71
C TYR A 32 -0.77 21.18 2.07
N HIS A 33 0.49 21.58 1.97
CA HIS A 33 0.93 22.86 1.42
C HIS A 33 1.73 22.66 0.12
N TYR A 34 1.17 23.12 -0.99
CA TYR A 34 1.85 23.10 -2.29
C TYR A 34 3.05 24.05 -2.34
N ALA A 35 4.07 23.67 -3.11
CA ALA A 35 5.15 24.54 -3.52
C ALA A 35 4.90 25.04 -4.95
N ASP A 36 5.51 26.16 -5.30
CA ASP A 36 5.48 26.63 -6.68
C ASP A 36 6.07 25.55 -7.60
N ASP A 37 5.49 25.37 -8.79
CA ASP A 37 5.96 24.39 -9.77
C ASP A 37 7.45 24.59 -10.11
N LYS A 38 7.94 25.83 -10.10
CA LYS A 38 9.36 26.14 -10.28
C LYS A 38 10.25 25.52 -9.19
N ILE A 39 9.79 25.48 -7.95
CA ILE A 39 10.52 24.86 -6.84
C ILE A 39 10.48 23.34 -7.01
N ASN A 40 9.31 22.77 -7.30
CA ASN A 40 9.14 21.34 -7.55
C ASN A 40 10.06 20.85 -8.68
N GLU A 41 10.06 21.53 -9.83
CA GLU A 41 10.90 21.17 -10.98
C GLU A 41 12.40 21.31 -10.66
N LYS A 42 12.79 22.35 -9.91
CA LYS A 42 14.17 22.53 -9.48
C LYS A 42 14.64 21.39 -8.57
N VAL A 43 13.82 20.98 -7.60
CA VAL A 43 14.17 19.88 -6.69
C VAL A 43 14.15 18.53 -7.42
N LYS A 44 13.20 18.31 -8.32
CA LYS A 44 13.16 17.11 -9.16
C LYS A 44 14.42 16.95 -10.01
N LYS A 45 14.91 18.06 -10.60
CA LYS A 45 16.18 18.10 -11.31
C LYS A 45 17.36 17.79 -10.39
N LEU A 46 17.45 18.45 -9.23
CA LEU A 46 18.51 18.22 -8.23
C LEU A 46 18.55 16.75 -7.77
N LEU A 47 17.38 16.16 -7.50
CA LEU A 47 17.26 14.75 -7.13
C LEU A 47 17.77 13.84 -8.25
N THR A 48 17.38 14.11 -9.50
CA THR A 48 17.81 13.33 -10.67
C THR A 48 19.34 13.41 -10.86
N GLU A 49 19.92 14.60 -10.71
CA GLU A 49 21.37 14.82 -10.78
C GLU A 49 22.11 14.08 -9.65
N SER A 50 21.58 14.10 -8.42
CA SER A 50 22.20 13.41 -7.28
C SER A 50 22.08 11.88 -7.35
N LEU A 51 21.02 11.36 -7.97
CA LEU A 51 20.85 9.92 -8.22
C LEU A 51 21.77 9.40 -9.34
N THR A 52 22.03 10.22 -10.36
CA THR A 52 22.84 9.82 -11.53
C THR A 52 24.34 10.04 -11.33
N ASN A 53 24.74 11.05 -10.56
CA ASN A 53 26.14 11.33 -10.24
C ASN A 53 26.53 10.74 -8.89
N THR A 54 27.39 9.70 -8.90
CA THR A 54 27.84 9.00 -7.69
C THR A 54 28.49 9.89 -6.64
N ASN A 55 29.06 11.03 -7.04
CA ASN A 55 29.75 11.97 -6.16
C ASN A 55 28.93 13.23 -5.83
N SER A 56 27.70 13.37 -6.33
CA SER A 56 26.84 14.50 -5.97
C SER A 56 26.05 14.22 -4.69
N TYR A 57 26.15 15.17 -3.76
CA TYR A 57 25.47 15.17 -2.47
C TYR A 57 24.68 16.47 -2.25
N ASP A 58 24.45 17.23 -3.31
CA ASP A 58 23.84 18.58 -3.27
C ASP A 58 22.39 18.54 -2.77
N VAL A 59 21.77 17.36 -2.85
CA VAL A 59 20.44 17.07 -2.32
C VAL A 59 20.42 16.98 -0.79
N LEU A 60 21.56 16.78 -0.12
CA LEU A 60 21.62 16.51 1.32
C LEU A 60 21.79 17.79 2.13
N GLY A 61 21.08 17.85 3.25
CA GLY A 61 21.28 18.86 4.29
C GLY A 61 22.10 18.32 5.47
N ASN A 62 22.21 19.15 6.51
CA ASN A 62 22.83 18.75 7.77
C ASN A 62 22.01 17.67 8.49
N ASN A 63 20.68 17.74 8.34
CA ASN A 63 19.73 16.85 8.99
C ASN A 63 19.02 16.01 7.94
N LEU A 64 19.02 14.69 8.11
CA LEU A 64 18.22 13.74 7.34
C LEU A 64 17.54 12.77 8.31
N ILE A 65 16.21 12.72 8.28
CA ILE A 65 15.40 11.76 9.04
C ILE A 65 15.13 10.57 8.13
N ILE A 66 15.36 9.38 8.68
CA ILE A 66 15.03 8.09 8.06
C ILE A 66 13.79 7.55 8.74
N GLY A 67 12.71 7.45 7.98
CA GLY A 67 11.44 6.98 8.48
C GLY A 67 11.50 5.50 8.90
N PRO A 68 10.45 5.05 9.62
CA PRO A 68 10.48 3.77 10.32
C PRO A 68 10.53 2.56 9.37
N THR A 69 9.89 2.64 8.21
CA THR A 69 9.82 1.50 7.29
C THR A 69 11.17 1.25 6.63
N LEU A 70 11.82 2.29 6.13
CA LEU A 70 13.16 2.19 5.56
C LEU A 70 14.18 1.79 6.63
N TRP A 71 14.09 2.37 7.84
CA TRP A 71 15.04 2.06 8.91
C TRP A 71 14.98 0.60 9.35
N LYS A 72 13.80 -0.04 9.35
CA LYS A 72 13.69 -1.49 9.64
C LYS A 72 14.62 -2.34 8.77
N ARG A 73 14.85 -1.95 7.51
CA ARG A 73 15.81 -2.61 6.61
C ARG A 73 17.23 -2.08 6.83
N PHE A 74 17.39 -0.76 6.89
CA PHE A 74 18.70 -0.12 6.90
C PHE A 74 19.49 -0.33 8.21
N LYS A 75 18.82 -0.57 9.34
CA LYS A 75 19.47 -0.75 10.64
C LYS A 75 20.44 -1.93 10.70
N ASN A 76 20.29 -2.90 9.81
CA ASN A 76 21.15 -4.08 9.74
C ASN A 76 22.41 -3.86 8.88
N ILE A 77 22.51 -2.73 8.17
CA ILE A 77 23.66 -2.40 7.34
C ILE A 77 24.80 -1.91 8.23
N GLU A 78 25.94 -2.62 8.20
CA GLU A 78 27.08 -2.38 9.09
C GLU A 78 27.56 -0.91 9.09
N ASN A 79 27.64 -0.30 7.90
CA ASN A 79 28.09 1.08 7.73
C ASN A 79 27.16 2.11 8.43
N LEU A 80 25.87 1.78 8.57
CA LEU A 80 24.86 2.68 9.14
C LEU A 80 24.74 2.55 10.67
N LYS A 81 25.25 1.45 11.26
CA LYS A 81 25.27 1.26 12.72
C LYS A 81 26.07 2.34 13.46
N SER A 82 27.04 2.94 12.78
CA SER A 82 27.91 4.00 13.33
C SER A 82 27.20 5.35 13.56
N ILE A 83 25.97 5.51 13.05
CA ILE A 83 25.22 6.76 13.19
C ILE A 83 24.60 6.80 14.59
N PRO A 84 24.93 7.80 15.44
CA PRO A 84 24.61 7.73 16.87
C PRO A 84 23.13 7.98 17.19
N ASP A 85 22.47 8.91 16.50
CA ASP A 85 21.14 9.37 16.87
C ASP A 85 20.05 8.42 16.34
N SER A 86 19.24 7.86 17.24
CA SER A 86 17.97 7.17 16.91
C SER A 86 16.77 8.07 17.21
N LEU A 87 15.67 7.87 16.47
CA LEU A 87 14.40 8.56 16.66
C LEU A 87 13.32 7.51 16.96
N ILE A 88 12.43 7.79 17.91
CA ILE A 88 11.27 6.93 18.18
C ILE A 88 10.01 7.64 17.66
N PHE A 89 9.27 6.96 16.79
CA PHE A 89 7.97 7.36 16.31
C PHE A 89 6.88 6.69 17.14
N TYR A 90 5.84 7.44 17.48
CA TYR A 90 4.66 6.91 18.16
C TYR A 90 3.52 6.87 17.13
N ILE A 91 3.27 5.69 16.57
CA ILE A 91 2.24 5.47 15.54
C ILE A 91 1.21 4.52 16.14
N ASP A 92 -0.02 4.98 16.31
CA ASP A 92 -1.13 4.23 16.94
C ASP A 92 -0.74 3.58 18.28
N ASP A 93 -0.11 4.36 19.16
CA ASP A 93 0.42 3.93 20.48
C ASP A 93 1.54 2.87 20.42
N VAL A 94 2.09 2.61 19.24
CA VAL A 94 3.25 1.73 19.04
C VAL A 94 4.53 2.55 18.85
N GLU A 95 5.55 2.24 19.65
CA GLU A 95 6.89 2.77 19.46
C GLU A 95 7.59 2.08 18.28
N ILE A 96 7.94 2.85 17.26
CA ILE A 96 8.66 2.37 16.08
C ILE A 96 9.95 3.17 15.91
N GLU A 97 11.07 2.46 15.82
CA GLU A 97 12.38 3.09 15.65
C GLU A 97 12.58 3.61 14.21
N GLY A 98 13.14 4.80 14.09
CA GLY A 98 13.82 5.30 12.91
C GLY A 98 15.17 5.93 13.23
N LYS A 99 15.72 6.70 12.29
CA LYS A 99 17.07 7.26 12.42
C LYS A 99 17.12 8.73 12.07
N MET A 100 18.07 9.45 12.68
CA MET A 100 18.39 10.81 12.29
C MET A 100 19.89 10.93 12.05
N ALA A 101 20.29 11.40 10.88
CA ALA A 101 21.64 11.88 10.65
C ALA A 101 21.65 13.39 10.89
N LYS A 102 22.48 13.85 11.84
CA LYS A 102 22.68 15.29 12.16
C LYS A 102 23.98 15.87 11.58
N LYS A 103 24.77 15.03 10.90
CA LYS A 103 26.04 15.40 10.27
C LYS A 103 25.98 15.07 8.78
N PRO A 104 26.52 15.95 7.91
CA PRO A 104 26.57 15.69 6.48
C PRO A 104 27.16 14.32 6.12
N ASP A 105 28.23 13.88 6.78
CA ASP A 105 28.86 12.60 6.46
C ASP A 105 27.99 11.38 6.81
N ASP A 106 27.15 11.47 7.85
CA ASP A 106 26.19 10.41 8.18
C ASP A 106 25.03 10.40 7.16
N SER A 107 24.56 11.58 6.74
CA SER A 107 23.59 11.69 5.63
C SER A 107 24.14 11.10 4.34
N LYS A 108 25.42 11.31 4.03
CA LYS A 108 26.10 10.72 2.86
C LYS A 108 26.16 9.20 2.94
N LYS A 109 26.44 8.62 4.11
CA LYS A 109 26.43 7.15 4.28
C LYS A 109 25.06 6.58 3.94
N ILE A 110 23.99 7.16 4.48
CA ILE A 110 22.62 6.70 4.21
C ILE A 110 22.27 6.89 2.73
N TRP A 111 22.57 8.06 2.17
CA TRP A 111 22.32 8.35 0.76
C TRP A 111 23.05 7.39 -0.19
N ASN A 112 24.27 6.98 0.16
CA ASN A 112 25.03 6.03 -0.62
C ASN A 112 24.43 4.62 -0.57
N GLU A 113 23.90 4.17 0.57
CA GLU A 113 23.16 2.90 0.62
C GLU A 113 21.86 2.99 -0.18
N PHE A 114 21.12 4.10 -0.05
CA PHE A 114 19.91 4.36 -0.82
C PHE A 114 20.15 4.34 -2.34
N LYS A 115 21.20 5.00 -2.83
CA LYS A 115 21.54 5.00 -4.27
C LYS A 115 21.80 3.60 -4.84
N LYS A 116 22.30 2.66 -4.03
CA LYS A 116 22.50 1.26 -4.47
C LYS A 116 21.17 0.56 -4.74
N GLU A 117 20.11 0.90 -4.01
CA GLU A 117 18.79 0.28 -4.19
C GLU A 117 17.97 0.91 -5.33
N VAL A 118 18.39 2.09 -5.80
CA VAL A 118 17.72 2.85 -6.86
C VAL A 118 18.36 2.65 -8.24
N SER A 119 19.49 1.93 -8.32
CA SER A 119 20.21 1.73 -9.58
C SER A 119 19.35 0.97 -10.59
N GLY A 120 18.84 1.65 -11.62
CA GLY A 120 17.97 1.08 -12.64
C GLY A 120 16.92 2.06 -13.16
N ASN A 121 15.82 1.51 -13.69
CA ASN A 121 14.67 2.31 -14.12
C ASN A 121 13.88 2.77 -12.90
N TYR A 122 13.65 4.07 -12.80
CA TYR A 122 12.81 4.66 -11.76
C TYR A 122 11.96 5.80 -12.32
N GLN A 123 10.88 6.12 -11.62
CA GLN A 123 10.04 7.28 -11.88
C GLN A 123 10.01 8.19 -10.65
N ILE A 124 10.19 9.50 -10.86
CA ILE A 124 9.92 10.52 -9.86
C ILE A 124 8.55 11.12 -10.15
N ARG A 125 7.59 10.92 -9.24
CA ARG A 125 6.20 11.37 -9.36
C ARG A 125 5.68 11.96 -8.06
N LYS A 126 4.49 12.57 -8.10
CA LYS A 126 3.76 12.98 -6.89
C LYS A 126 3.24 11.76 -6.12
N ALA A 127 3.01 11.96 -4.82
CA ALA A 127 2.38 10.96 -3.97
C ALA A 127 0.90 10.77 -4.32
N ASN A 128 0.43 9.54 -4.21
CA ASN A 128 -0.98 9.22 -4.27
C ASN A 128 -1.63 9.33 -2.88
N GLU A 129 -2.94 9.07 -2.81
CA GLU A 129 -3.72 9.20 -1.59
C GLU A 129 -3.17 8.36 -0.42
N ASP A 130 -2.73 7.12 -0.67
CA ASP A 130 -2.27 6.21 0.38
C ASP A 130 -0.87 6.54 0.88
N GLU A 131 0.01 6.92 -0.04
CA GLU A 131 1.35 7.39 0.27
C GLU A 131 1.30 8.65 1.14
N LEU A 132 0.31 9.53 0.90
CA LEU A 132 0.04 10.68 1.77
C LEU A 132 -0.51 10.27 3.14
N LYS A 133 -1.47 9.34 3.22
CA LYS A 133 -2.02 8.86 4.49
C LYS A 133 -0.94 8.24 5.36
N TYR A 134 -0.14 7.35 4.78
CA TYR A 134 1.00 6.76 5.48
C TYR A 134 1.98 7.85 5.92
N TYR A 135 2.41 8.73 5.01
CA TYR A 135 3.39 9.74 5.38
C TYR A 135 2.87 10.64 6.51
N TRP A 136 1.61 11.06 6.45
CA TRP A 136 0.93 11.83 7.49
C TRP A 136 0.91 11.15 8.85
N SER A 137 0.71 9.83 8.90
CA SER A 137 0.70 9.09 10.17
C SER A 137 2.09 8.96 10.79
N THR A 138 3.16 9.18 10.01
CA THR A 138 4.55 9.06 10.48
C THR A 138 5.19 10.38 10.91
N ILE A 139 4.53 11.53 10.70
CA ILE A 139 5.09 12.85 10.96
C ILE A 139 4.25 13.65 11.96
N SER A 140 4.89 14.61 12.62
CA SER A 140 4.25 15.51 13.60
C SER A 140 4.16 16.96 13.10
N PHE A 141 4.14 17.16 11.78
CA PHE A 141 4.15 18.45 11.11
C PHE A 141 3.35 18.38 9.80
N ASP A 142 2.90 19.53 9.30
CA ASP A 142 2.16 19.66 8.04
C ASP A 142 2.95 19.09 6.85
N ILE A 143 2.28 18.46 5.88
CA ILE A 143 2.96 18.04 4.65
C ILE A 143 3.23 19.27 3.80
N GLU A 144 4.49 19.66 3.71
CA GLU A 144 4.94 20.71 2.80
C GLU A 144 5.66 20.13 1.59
N GLU A 145 5.34 20.61 0.40
CA GLU A 145 6.15 20.35 -0.79
C GLU A 145 7.48 21.14 -0.77
N PRO A 146 8.55 20.61 -1.41
CA PRO A 146 8.55 19.49 -2.36
C PRO A 146 8.49 18.10 -1.72
N LEU A 147 7.48 17.32 -2.10
CA LEU A 147 7.31 15.91 -1.74
C LEU A 147 7.26 15.08 -3.02
N PHE A 148 8.09 14.04 -3.09
CA PHE A 148 8.14 13.14 -4.23
C PHE A 148 8.12 11.68 -3.80
N ILE A 149 7.55 10.87 -4.67
CA ILE A 149 7.72 9.42 -4.66
C ILE A 149 8.73 9.05 -5.73
N LEU A 150 9.79 8.40 -5.30
CA LEU A 150 10.71 7.70 -6.18
C LEU A 150 10.25 6.24 -6.26
N GLN A 151 9.70 5.86 -7.39
CA GLN A 151 9.18 4.53 -7.65
C GLN A 151 10.18 3.74 -8.49
N THR A 152 10.65 2.62 -7.96
CA THR A 152 11.37 1.56 -8.69
C THR A 152 10.42 0.42 -9.01
N GLU A 153 10.91 -0.67 -9.60
CA GLU A 153 10.10 -1.88 -9.83
C GLU A 153 9.59 -2.50 -8.53
N ASN A 154 10.43 -2.48 -7.48
CA ASN A 154 10.19 -3.20 -6.24
C ASN A 154 9.83 -2.28 -5.06
N GLN A 155 10.16 -0.99 -5.14
CA GLN A 155 10.09 -0.09 -4.00
C GLN A 155 9.52 1.28 -4.35
N ARG A 156 8.92 1.92 -3.36
CA ARG A 156 8.39 3.28 -3.43
C ARG A 156 8.96 4.05 -2.25
N TYR A 157 9.81 5.02 -2.53
CA TYR A 157 10.43 5.83 -1.50
C TYR A 157 9.74 7.18 -1.41
N ILE A 158 9.53 7.64 -0.19
CA ILE A 158 8.98 8.95 0.14
C ILE A 158 10.14 9.88 0.42
N LEU A 159 10.27 10.94 -0.37
CA LEU A 159 11.30 11.96 -0.24
C LEU A 159 10.62 13.32 0.01
N ASN A 160 10.76 13.85 1.23
CA ASN A 160 10.32 15.21 1.55
C ASN A 160 11.53 16.15 1.68
N PHE A 161 11.43 17.32 1.08
CA PHE A 161 12.47 18.33 0.99
C PHE A 161 12.07 19.60 1.73
N LEU A 162 13.02 20.19 2.46
CA LEU A 162 12.80 21.52 3.05
C LEU A 162 12.66 22.57 1.94
N LYS A 163 11.51 23.24 1.87
CA LYS A 163 11.24 24.29 0.87
C LYS A 163 12.29 25.42 0.85
N LYS A 164 12.81 25.80 2.02
CA LYS A 164 13.75 26.94 2.20
C LYS A 164 15.08 26.74 1.49
N ASN A 165 15.71 25.58 1.65
CA ASN A 165 17.06 25.28 1.16
C ASN A 165 17.08 24.11 0.17
N GLN A 166 15.93 23.52 -0.14
CA GLN A 166 15.76 22.48 -1.15
C GLN A 166 16.56 21.20 -0.87
N THR A 167 16.88 20.95 0.40
CA THR A 167 17.58 19.75 0.85
C THR A 167 16.61 18.68 1.33
N LEU A 168 16.92 17.41 1.06
CA LEU A 168 16.22 16.25 1.56
C LEU A 168 16.19 16.28 3.09
N PHE A 169 14.98 16.27 3.64
CA PHE A 169 14.70 16.29 5.07
C PHE A 169 14.30 14.92 5.58
N TRP A 170 13.50 14.22 4.79
CA TRP A 170 12.88 12.95 5.14
C TRP A 170 13.08 11.96 4.00
N LEU A 171 13.54 10.77 4.34
CA LEU A 171 13.65 9.63 3.45
C LEU A 171 13.01 8.42 4.12
N ASP A 172 12.00 7.84 3.50
CA ASP A 172 11.39 6.61 3.98
C ASP A 172 10.95 5.75 2.80
N GLU A 173 10.46 4.56 3.11
CA GLU A 173 9.85 3.63 2.18
C GLU A 173 8.37 3.51 2.49
N PHE A 174 7.53 3.54 1.46
CA PHE A 174 6.13 3.24 1.61
C PHE A 174 5.96 1.73 1.86
N PRO A 175 5.30 1.32 2.96
CA PRO A 175 5.22 -0.09 3.33
C PRO A 175 4.44 -0.89 2.29
N TYR A 176 5.06 -1.94 1.76
CA TYR A 176 4.36 -2.93 0.96
C TYR A 176 3.59 -3.86 1.91
N LYS A 177 2.25 -3.85 1.82
CA LYS A 177 1.44 -4.96 2.35
C LYS A 177 1.61 -6.15 1.40
N ASN A 178 2.75 -6.82 1.46
CA ASN A 178 3.09 -7.95 0.60
C ASN A 178 2.94 -9.30 1.30
N SER A 179 2.58 -9.30 2.59
CA SER A 179 2.39 -10.50 3.39
C SER A 179 0.99 -10.55 3.99
N TYR A 180 0.44 -11.76 4.06
CA TYR A 180 -0.83 -12.07 4.71
C TYR A 180 -0.62 -13.25 5.64
N ASN A 181 -0.92 -13.06 6.93
CA ASN A 181 -0.87 -14.14 7.92
C ASN A 181 -2.23 -14.82 7.97
N ASN A 182 -2.27 -16.10 7.62
CA ASN A 182 -3.50 -16.86 7.58
C ASN A 182 -3.76 -17.54 8.93
N PRO A 183 -4.86 -17.21 9.63
CA PRO A 183 -5.16 -17.80 10.94
C PRO A 183 -5.58 -19.27 10.88
N ILE A 184 -5.94 -19.80 9.71
CA ILE A 184 -6.42 -21.19 9.56
C ILE A 184 -5.25 -22.18 9.53
N ASP A 185 -4.18 -21.87 8.78
CA ASP A 185 -3.01 -22.75 8.65
C ASP A 185 -1.75 -22.22 9.35
N ASN A 186 -1.85 -21.05 10.01
CA ASN A 186 -0.73 -20.32 10.63
C ASN A 186 0.42 -20.02 9.66
N GLY A 187 0.15 -19.99 8.35
CA GLY A 187 1.12 -19.67 7.30
C GLY A 187 1.18 -18.18 6.99
N THR A 188 2.33 -17.74 6.48
CA THR A 188 2.51 -16.40 5.90
C THR A 188 2.58 -16.50 4.39
N TYR A 189 1.63 -15.89 3.70
CA TYR A 189 1.53 -15.82 2.25
C TYR A 189 2.18 -14.52 1.78
N THR A 190 3.14 -14.61 0.86
CA THR A 190 3.87 -13.44 0.35
C THR A 190 3.71 -13.26 -1.15
N THR A 191 3.71 -12.02 -1.62
CA THR A 191 3.77 -11.67 -3.05
C THR A 191 4.99 -10.78 -3.32
N GLU A 192 5.48 -10.80 -4.57
CA GLU A 192 6.56 -9.90 -5.02
C GLU A 192 6.14 -8.42 -5.01
N GLY A 193 4.83 -8.13 -5.03
CA GLY A 193 4.26 -6.77 -5.02
C GLY A 193 3.38 -6.46 -3.81
N THR A 194 2.54 -5.42 -3.89
CA THR A 194 1.48 -5.21 -2.88
C THR A 194 0.32 -6.17 -3.16
N ILE A 195 -0.28 -6.73 -2.11
CA ILE A 195 -1.53 -7.48 -2.22
C ILE A 195 -2.61 -6.54 -2.79
N LYS A 196 -3.11 -6.87 -3.99
CA LYS A 196 -4.12 -6.07 -4.67
C LYS A 196 -5.49 -6.31 -4.07
N THR A 197 -6.25 -5.24 -3.86
CA THR A 197 -7.63 -5.30 -3.38
C THR A 197 -8.55 -4.70 -4.43
N TYR A 198 -9.69 -5.35 -4.70
CA TYR A 198 -10.67 -4.90 -5.68
C TYR A 198 -12.04 -4.73 -5.03
N LYS A 199 -12.76 -3.66 -5.38
CA LYS A 199 -14.15 -3.40 -4.99
C LYS A 199 -14.95 -2.96 -6.21
N ASN A 200 -16.04 -3.66 -6.50
CA ASN A 200 -16.88 -3.43 -7.69
C ASN A 200 -16.06 -3.41 -9.00
N GLY A 201 -15.07 -4.29 -9.11
CA GLY A 201 -14.21 -4.42 -10.29
C GLY A 201 -13.07 -3.40 -10.39
N ASN A 202 -12.99 -2.42 -9.50
CA ASN A 202 -11.91 -1.43 -9.48
C ASN A 202 -10.90 -1.75 -8.38
N GLU A 203 -9.62 -1.57 -8.65
CA GLU A 203 -8.57 -1.66 -7.62
C GLU A 203 -8.80 -0.55 -6.59
N VAL A 204 -8.78 -0.90 -5.31
CA VAL A 204 -8.97 0.02 -4.19
C VAL A 204 -7.90 -0.21 -3.15
N TYR A 205 -7.55 0.86 -2.44
CA TYR A 205 -6.43 0.86 -1.50
C TYR A 205 -6.86 1.10 -0.04
N VAL A 206 -8.11 1.51 0.18
CA VAL A 206 -8.74 1.61 1.50
C VAL A 206 -10.13 0.99 1.46
N THR A 207 -10.40 0.09 2.40
CA THR A 207 -11.75 -0.39 2.70
C THR A 207 -12.29 0.39 3.89
N ASP A 208 -13.26 1.29 3.63
CA ASP A 208 -14.03 1.94 4.69
C ASP A 208 -14.62 0.89 5.65
N LYS A 209 -14.65 1.22 6.94
CA LYS A 209 -15.31 0.46 8.01
C LYS A 209 -16.75 0.08 7.64
N GLY A 210 -17.39 0.92 6.83
CA GLY A 210 -18.68 0.63 6.20
C GLY A 210 -19.80 0.49 7.23
N ASN A 211 -20.89 -0.17 6.83
CA ASN A 211 -22.06 -0.35 7.69
C ASN A 211 -21.96 -1.64 8.50
N ARG A 212 -22.61 -1.60 9.67
CA ARG A 212 -22.89 -2.80 10.48
C ARG A 212 -23.96 -3.62 9.79
N GLU A 213 -23.61 -4.79 9.31
CA GLU A 213 -24.50 -5.65 8.51
C GLU A 213 -24.01 -7.11 8.51
N THR A 214 -24.83 -8.03 7.99
CA THR A 214 -24.49 -9.45 7.86
C THR A 214 -24.38 -9.83 6.38
N LYS A 215 -23.15 -10.09 5.90
CA LYS A 215 -22.89 -10.45 4.49
C LYS A 215 -21.48 -11.01 4.27
N LEU A 216 -21.22 -11.49 3.05
CA LEU A 216 -19.85 -11.68 2.56
C LEU A 216 -19.13 -10.33 2.47
N GLU A 217 -17.99 -10.22 3.12
CA GLU A 217 -17.17 -9.01 3.19
C GLU A 217 -16.06 -9.00 2.14
N LYS A 218 -15.26 -10.07 2.09
CA LYS A 218 -14.06 -10.14 1.25
C LYS A 218 -13.86 -11.57 0.73
N VAL A 219 -13.30 -11.67 -0.47
CA VAL A 219 -12.73 -12.92 -1.00
C VAL A 219 -11.22 -12.72 -1.06
N ILE A 220 -10.46 -13.66 -0.49
CA ILE A 220 -8.99 -13.61 -0.44
C ILE A 220 -8.48 -14.79 -1.25
N PHE A 221 -7.69 -14.52 -2.29
CA PHE A 221 -7.02 -15.57 -3.05
C PHE A 221 -5.65 -15.86 -2.43
N LEU A 222 -5.43 -17.11 -2.02
CA LEU A 222 -4.15 -17.58 -1.49
C LEU A 222 -3.28 -18.24 -2.57
N THR A 223 -3.88 -18.51 -3.74
CA THR A 223 -3.24 -18.97 -4.96
C THR A 223 -3.06 -17.81 -5.94
N GLY A 224 -1.92 -17.73 -6.62
CA GLY A 224 -1.63 -16.65 -7.57
C GLY A 224 -2.48 -16.68 -8.85
N ASP A 225 -2.61 -15.53 -9.52
CA ASP A 225 -3.46 -15.36 -10.71
C ASP A 225 -3.21 -16.37 -11.83
N SER A 226 -1.94 -16.64 -12.13
CA SER A 226 -1.55 -17.59 -13.18
C SER A 226 -2.02 -19.01 -12.87
N GLU A 227 -1.90 -19.42 -11.61
CA GLU A 227 -2.33 -20.73 -11.13
C GLU A 227 -3.85 -20.83 -11.07
N LEU A 228 -4.55 -19.79 -10.60
CA LEU A 228 -6.01 -19.73 -10.61
C LEU A 228 -6.57 -19.91 -12.03
N LYS A 229 -6.02 -19.20 -13.01
CA LYS A 229 -6.43 -19.30 -14.42
C LYS A 229 -6.15 -20.69 -15.01
N ALA A 230 -5.06 -21.33 -14.60
CA ALA A 230 -4.70 -22.67 -15.08
C ALA A 230 -5.57 -23.77 -14.47
N ASN A 231 -6.02 -23.58 -13.22
CA ASN A 231 -6.58 -24.64 -12.38
C ASN A 231 -8.08 -24.48 -12.09
N SER A 232 -8.71 -23.35 -12.42
CA SER A 232 -10.15 -23.11 -12.18
C SER A 232 -10.78 -22.24 -13.27
N SER A 233 -12.05 -21.87 -13.08
CA SER A 233 -12.76 -20.86 -13.86
C SER A 233 -13.40 -19.83 -12.93
N ILE A 234 -13.70 -18.65 -13.45
CA ILE A 234 -14.41 -17.61 -12.69
C ILE A 234 -15.80 -18.13 -12.30
N GLU A 235 -16.42 -18.91 -13.18
CA GLU A 235 -17.73 -19.54 -12.98
C GLU A 235 -17.70 -20.56 -11.84
N ASP A 236 -16.64 -21.36 -11.74
CA ASP A 236 -16.46 -22.33 -10.64
C ASP A 236 -16.30 -21.62 -9.29
N ILE A 237 -15.43 -20.61 -9.24
CA ILE A 237 -15.20 -19.81 -8.02
C ILE A 237 -16.50 -19.10 -7.61
N LYS A 238 -17.20 -18.50 -8.58
CA LYS A 238 -18.51 -17.87 -8.36
C LYS A 238 -19.54 -18.88 -7.83
N SER A 239 -19.56 -20.10 -8.37
CA SER A 239 -20.44 -21.17 -7.88
C SER A 239 -20.17 -21.52 -6.42
N VAL A 240 -18.90 -21.61 -6.00
CA VAL A 240 -18.54 -21.82 -4.59
C VAL A 240 -19.04 -20.67 -3.71
N ILE A 241 -18.80 -19.43 -4.15
CA ILE A 241 -19.23 -18.23 -3.42
C ILE A 241 -20.75 -18.20 -3.27
N ASP A 242 -21.50 -18.37 -4.37
CA ASP A 242 -22.96 -18.28 -4.39
C ASP A 242 -23.60 -19.34 -3.49
N LYS A 243 -23.11 -20.59 -3.56
CA LYS A 243 -23.60 -21.69 -2.72
C LYS A 243 -23.35 -21.44 -1.24
N THR A 244 -22.13 -21.02 -0.89
CA THR A 244 -21.76 -20.76 0.50
C THR A 244 -22.51 -19.53 1.04
N ASN A 245 -22.67 -18.48 0.23
CA ASN A 245 -23.46 -17.30 0.57
C ASN A 245 -24.92 -17.65 0.86
N LYS A 246 -25.52 -18.54 0.07
CA LYS A 246 -26.90 -18.99 0.30
C LYS A 246 -27.07 -19.68 1.65
N ILE A 247 -26.11 -20.53 2.04
CA ILE A 247 -26.11 -21.20 3.35
C ILE A 247 -25.91 -20.17 4.47
N PHE A 248 -24.94 -19.28 4.30
CA PHE A 248 -24.63 -18.22 5.26
C PHE A 248 -25.84 -17.30 5.51
N GLU A 249 -26.46 -16.77 4.45
CA GLU A 249 -27.61 -15.87 4.58
C GLU A 249 -28.80 -16.54 5.26
N LYS A 250 -29.06 -17.82 4.92
CA LYS A 250 -30.13 -18.61 5.56
C LYS A 250 -29.96 -18.68 7.07
N LEU A 251 -28.73 -18.81 7.56
CA LEU A 251 -28.44 -19.04 8.98
C LEU A 251 -28.20 -17.75 9.76
N PHE A 252 -27.49 -16.77 9.18
CA PHE A 252 -26.99 -15.61 9.94
C PHE A 252 -27.69 -14.29 9.68
N LYS A 253 -28.52 -14.15 8.63
CA LYS A 253 -29.11 -12.85 8.24
C LYS A 253 -29.84 -12.13 9.38
N ASN A 254 -30.44 -12.87 10.30
CA ASN A 254 -31.16 -12.35 11.46
C ASN A 254 -30.41 -12.52 12.79
N SER A 255 -29.14 -12.89 12.76
CA SER A 255 -28.32 -13.03 13.96
C SER A 255 -28.21 -11.69 14.67
N LYS A 256 -28.49 -11.69 15.98
CA LYS A 256 -28.26 -10.53 16.85
C LYS A 256 -26.82 -10.46 17.34
N ARG A 257 -26.14 -11.61 17.39
CA ARG A 257 -24.74 -11.70 17.80
C ARG A 257 -23.82 -11.16 16.71
N GLU A 258 -22.69 -10.62 17.13
CA GLU A 258 -21.68 -10.09 16.23
C GLU A 258 -20.48 -11.02 16.11
N GLY A 259 -19.89 -11.04 14.92
CA GLY A 259 -18.58 -11.66 14.73
C GLY A 259 -18.19 -11.82 13.28
N LYS A 260 -17.16 -12.63 13.07
CA LYS A 260 -16.58 -12.91 11.76
C LYS A 260 -16.41 -14.40 11.56
N ILE A 261 -16.64 -14.83 10.32
CA ILE A 261 -16.44 -16.22 9.91
C ILE A 261 -15.53 -16.21 8.69
N MET A 262 -14.43 -16.92 8.77
CA MET A 262 -13.56 -17.21 7.64
C MET A 262 -13.79 -18.66 7.20
N VAL A 263 -14.06 -18.85 5.92
CA VAL A 263 -14.16 -20.17 5.29
C VAL A 263 -13.05 -20.31 4.27
N GLN A 264 -12.08 -21.18 4.52
CA GLN A 264 -11.01 -21.51 3.59
C GLN A 264 -11.40 -22.72 2.75
N PHE A 265 -11.33 -22.55 1.43
CA PHE A 265 -11.49 -23.62 0.47
C PHE A 265 -10.14 -24.01 -0.11
N GLU A 266 -9.83 -25.31 -0.06
CA GLU A 266 -8.80 -25.94 -0.86
C GLU A 266 -9.47 -26.84 -1.89
N LEU A 267 -9.68 -26.33 -3.11
CA LEU A 267 -10.31 -27.12 -4.17
C LEU A 267 -9.24 -28.00 -4.82
N GLY A 268 -9.32 -29.30 -4.59
CA GLY A 268 -8.43 -30.29 -5.19
C GLY A 268 -9.08 -31.03 -6.38
N LYS A 269 -8.28 -31.84 -7.08
CA LYS A 269 -8.70 -32.63 -8.27
C LYS A 269 -9.87 -33.57 -8.00
N LYS A 270 -9.90 -34.17 -6.80
CA LYS A 270 -10.83 -35.26 -6.43
C LYS A 270 -11.66 -34.95 -5.20
N LYS A 271 -11.08 -34.20 -4.26
CA LYS A 271 -11.67 -33.85 -2.98
C LYS A 271 -11.33 -32.40 -2.68
N ASN A 272 -12.30 -31.70 -2.11
CA ASN A 272 -12.09 -30.37 -1.56
C ASN A 272 -11.91 -30.49 -0.06
N ASP A 273 -11.04 -29.67 0.50
CA ASP A 273 -10.93 -29.47 1.95
C ASP A 273 -11.51 -28.10 2.31
N ILE A 274 -12.30 -28.05 3.38
CA ILE A 274 -12.97 -26.83 3.83
C ILE A 274 -12.69 -26.65 5.31
N GLN A 275 -12.12 -25.51 5.65
CA GLN A 275 -11.69 -25.18 7.01
C GLN A 275 -12.31 -23.86 7.44
N PHE A 276 -12.50 -23.70 8.75
CA PHE A 276 -13.21 -22.57 9.32
C PHE A 276 -12.37 -21.92 10.42
N ALA A 277 -12.38 -20.60 10.47
CA ALA A 277 -11.94 -19.83 11.62
C ALA A 277 -13.03 -18.83 12.00
N VAL A 278 -13.17 -18.59 13.29
CA VAL A 278 -14.24 -17.80 13.86
C VAL A 278 -13.64 -16.79 14.82
N LYS A 279 -14.19 -15.58 14.82
CA LYS A 279 -13.79 -14.50 15.71
C LYS A 279 -15.05 -13.88 16.33
N ASP A 280 -14.91 -13.45 17.58
CA ASP A 280 -15.94 -12.84 18.42
C ASP A 280 -17.08 -13.81 18.82
N ASP A 281 -18.15 -13.26 19.39
CA ASP A 281 -19.22 -14.01 20.07
C ASP A 281 -20.28 -14.55 19.10
N LEU A 282 -19.90 -15.48 18.22
CA LEU A 282 -20.87 -16.14 17.34
C LEU A 282 -21.63 -17.27 18.05
N ASP A 283 -22.88 -17.48 17.63
CA ASP A 283 -23.71 -18.56 18.15
C ASP A 283 -23.16 -19.92 17.71
N LEU A 284 -22.68 -20.71 18.67
CA LEU A 284 -22.00 -21.98 18.40
C LEU A 284 -22.92 -23.04 17.78
N GLU A 285 -24.23 -23.01 18.05
CA GLU A 285 -25.16 -23.96 17.44
C GLU A 285 -25.37 -23.62 15.96
N ILE A 286 -25.54 -22.33 15.66
CA ILE A 286 -25.67 -21.85 14.28
C ILE A 286 -24.37 -22.11 13.51
N MET A 287 -23.20 -21.90 14.13
CA MET A 287 -21.89 -22.20 13.53
C MET A 287 -21.73 -23.67 13.17
N LYS A 288 -22.08 -24.60 14.08
CA LYS A 288 -22.03 -26.04 13.81
C LYS A 288 -22.92 -26.45 12.63
N GLU A 289 -24.12 -25.88 12.56
CA GLU A 289 -25.04 -26.13 11.45
C GLU A 289 -24.54 -25.51 10.13
N PHE A 290 -23.87 -24.37 10.19
CA PHE A 290 -23.22 -23.75 9.04
C PHE A 290 -22.09 -24.63 8.50
N GLU A 291 -21.16 -25.04 9.36
CA GLU A 291 -20.06 -25.96 9.00
C GLU A 291 -20.59 -27.25 8.38
N LYS A 292 -21.64 -27.84 8.97
CA LYS A 292 -22.28 -29.03 8.44
C LYS A 292 -22.86 -28.81 7.04
N GLN A 293 -23.71 -27.81 6.85
CA GLN A 293 -24.34 -27.55 5.54
C GLN A 293 -23.31 -27.21 4.47
N VAL A 294 -22.24 -26.48 4.81
CA VAL A 294 -21.14 -26.20 3.89
C VAL A 294 -20.40 -27.49 3.51
N ASN A 295 -20.06 -28.36 4.47
CA ASN A 295 -19.37 -29.61 4.16
C ASN A 295 -20.23 -30.63 3.39
N GLU A 296 -21.56 -30.57 3.50
CA GLU A 296 -22.50 -31.44 2.77
C GLU A 296 -22.78 -30.95 1.33
N GLU A 297 -22.48 -29.68 1.02
CA GLU A 297 -22.71 -29.09 -0.30
C GLU A 297 -21.69 -29.59 -1.34
N LYS A 298 -22.13 -29.69 -2.60
CA LYS A 298 -21.27 -30.16 -3.71
C LYS A 298 -20.61 -28.99 -4.42
N TYR A 299 -19.32 -28.81 -4.23
CA TYR A 299 -18.55 -27.77 -4.90
C TYR A 299 -17.80 -28.29 -6.14
N PRO A 300 -17.52 -27.42 -7.13
CA PRO A 300 -16.60 -27.76 -8.20
C PRO A 300 -15.20 -28.13 -7.66
N ASN A 301 -14.49 -28.98 -8.40
CA ASN A 301 -13.11 -29.38 -8.13
C ASN A 301 -12.14 -28.54 -8.98
N SER A 302 -10.86 -28.54 -8.62
CA SER A 302 -9.85 -27.96 -9.49
C SER A 302 -9.60 -28.82 -10.74
N LYS A 303 -9.24 -28.17 -11.84
CA LYS A 303 -8.98 -28.80 -13.14
C LYS A 303 -7.67 -29.59 -13.13
N LYS A 304 -6.62 -28.94 -12.62
CA LYS A 304 -5.31 -29.54 -12.40
C LYS A 304 -4.96 -29.32 -10.94
N ASP A 305 -4.08 -28.41 -10.58
CA ASP A 305 -3.55 -28.39 -9.22
C ASP A 305 -4.51 -27.71 -8.23
N THR A 306 -4.24 -27.91 -6.94
CA THR A 306 -5.11 -27.37 -5.89
C THR A 306 -5.12 -25.84 -5.94
N ILE A 307 -6.31 -25.24 -5.81
CA ILE A 307 -6.43 -23.79 -5.60
C ILE A 307 -6.92 -23.51 -4.19
N LYS A 308 -6.43 -22.42 -3.61
CA LYS A 308 -6.78 -21.97 -2.26
C LYS A 308 -7.33 -20.56 -2.28
N PHE A 309 -8.46 -20.37 -1.61
CA PHE A 309 -9.04 -19.05 -1.38
C PHE A 309 -9.93 -19.06 -0.14
N GLN A 310 -10.26 -17.88 0.35
CA GLN A 310 -11.05 -17.70 1.57
C GLN A 310 -12.24 -16.79 1.30
N LEU A 311 -13.34 -17.11 1.97
CA LEU A 311 -14.53 -16.26 2.07
C LEU A 311 -14.59 -15.70 3.49
N LEU A 312 -14.46 -14.39 3.62
CA LEU A 312 -14.60 -13.70 4.90
C LEU A 312 -16.01 -13.12 4.99
N TYR A 313 -16.78 -13.62 5.95
CA TYR A 313 -18.11 -13.14 6.28
C TYR A 313 -18.08 -12.29 7.54
N LYS A 314 -18.96 -11.31 7.55
CA LYS A 314 -19.28 -10.52 8.73
C LYS A 314 -20.72 -10.75 9.16
N VAL A 315 -20.94 -10.89 10.46
CA VAL A 315 -22.25 -11.08 11.08
C VAL A 315 -22.49 -9.91 12.02
N ASN A 316 -23.52 -9.12 11.73
CA ASN A 316 -23.91 -7.94 12.50
C ASN A 316 -22.70 -7.08 12.96
N SER A 317 -21.72 -6.88 12.08
CA SER A 317 -20.45 -6.21 12.40
C SER A 317 -19.99 -5.28 11.27
N TYR A 318 -19.04 -4.39 11.59
CA TYR A 318 -18.39 -3.50 10.62
C TYR A 318 -17.39 -4.28 9.77
N ASN A 319 -16.92 -3.72 8.65
CA ASN A 319 -15.77 -4.29 7.94
C ASN A 319 -14.53 -4.26 8.85
N GLU A 320 -13.62 -5.22 8.68
CA GLU A 320 -12.27 -5.10 9.23
C GLU A 320 -11.53 -3.99 8.46
N THR A 321 -11.06 -3.00 9.21
CA THR A 321 -10.15 -1.98 8.69
C THR A 321 -8.74 -2.48 8.91
N GLU A 322 -8.02 -2.76 7.82
CA GLU A 322 -6.59 -3.13 7.87
C GLU A 322 -5.66 -1.93 8.12
#